data_AF-X1J674-F1
#
_entry.id   AF-X1J674-F1
#
_cell.length_a   1.000
_cell.length_b   1.000
_cell.length_c   1.000
_cell.angle_alpha   90.00
_cell.angle_beta   90.00
_cell.angle_gamma   90.00
#
_symmetry.space_group_name_H-M   'P 1'
#
loop_
_entity.id
_entity.type
_entity.pdbx_description
1 polymer ?
#
loop_
_entity_poly.entity_id
_entity_poly.type
_entity_poly.pdbx_seq_one_letter_code
_entity_poly.pdbx_strand_id
1 'polypeptide(L)'
;MQPTSYYARHRAIILQKLRRSRLTTKGGQVLRGLVKRPHPDHCEICANSKNQNGLPLKLEYHHWFPGCPEVGMWICFKCHKIAETVESDSLTLFMQLYTKLKAQIEKESYDRHIVSATGAPS
;
A
#
# COMPACT_ATOMS: atom_id res chain seq x y z
N MET A 1 39.28 12.36 32.53
CA MET A 1 37.87 11.93 32.74
C MET A 1 37.32 11.46 31.41
N GLN A 2 36.97 10.17 31.26
CA GLN A 2 36.52 9.62 29.97
C GLN A 2 35.00 9.36 29.97
N PRO A 3 34.20 10.13 29.22
CA PRO A 3 32.84 9.76 28.91
C PRO A 3 32.68 9.62 27.38
N THR A 4 33.39 8.70 26.72
CA THR A 4 33.40 8.70 25.24
C THR A 4 33.11 7.38 24.56
N SER A 5 33.04 6.23 25.25
CA SER A 5 32.94 4.96 24.53
C SER A 5 31.51 4.46 24.30
N TYR A 6 30.61 4.55 25.27
CA TYR A 6 29.24 4.00 25.14
C TYR A 6 28.34 4.91 24.32
N TYR A 7 28.22 6.19 24.68
CA TYR A 7 27.36 7.15 23.98
C TYR A 7 27.83 7.41 22.55
N ALA A 8 29.13 7.48 22.28
CA ALA A 8 29.63 7.63 20.91
C ALA A 8 29.36 6.38 20.07
N ARG A 9 29.51 5.17 20.64
CA ARG A 9 29.14 3.91 19.98
C ARG A 9 27.64 3.83 19.72
N HIS A 10 26.81 4.16 20.70
CA HIS A 10 25.35 4.17 20.55
C HIS A 10 24.89 5.18 19.50
N ARG A 11 25.44 6.40 19.53
CA ARG A 11 25.18 7.43 18.52
C ARG A 11 25.66 7.00 17.14
N ALA A 12 26.82 6.37 17.03
CA ALA A 12 27.32 5.83 15.76
C ALA A 12 26.41 4.70 15.22
N ILE A 13 25.90 3.82 16.08
CA ILE A 13 24.95 2.77 15.73
C ILE A 13 23.62 3.38 15.26
N ILE A 14 23.09 4.39 15.96
CA ILE A 14 21.86 5.09 15.58
C ILE A 14 22.06 5.79 14.23
N LEU A 15 23.15 6.56 14.07
CA LEU A 15 23.47 7.23 12.81
C LEU A 15 23.72 6.24 11.66
N GLN A 16 24.30 5.06 11.94
CA GLN A 16 24.47 4.00 10.96
C GLN A 16 23.13 3.36 10.59
N LYS A 17 22.21 3.16 11.55
CA LYS A 17 20.84 2.69 11.30
C LYS A 17 20.03 3.71 10.48
N LEU A 18 20.16 5.01 10.77
CA LEU A 18 19.53 6.08 10.00
C LEU A 18 20.14 6.19 8.60
N ARG A 19 21.47 6.09 8.45
CA ARG A 19 22.12 6.04 7.11
C ARG A 19 21.67 4.85 6.26
N ARG A 20 21.26 3.74 6.91
CA ARG A 20 20.75 2.53 6.25
C ARG A 20 19.24 2.52 6.05
N SER A 21 18.47 3.40 6.71
CA SER A 21 17.04 3.48 6.48
C SER A 21 16.78 4.11 5.13
N ARG A 22 16.43 3.25 4.19
CA ARG A 22 16.11 3.60 2.81
C ARG A 22 14.61 3.53 2.61
N LEU A 23 14.06 4.49 1.89
CA LEU A 23 12.73 4.43 1.30
C LEU A 23 12.87 4.70 -0.19
N THR A 24 12.24 3.89 -1.02
CA THR A 24 12.13 4.15 -2.45
C THR A 24 10.73 4.72 -2.69
N THR A 25 10.63 5.93 -3.23
CA THR A 25 9.36 6.58 -3.52
C THR A 25 8.75 6.03 -4.81
N LYS A 26 7.46 6.32 -5.06
CA LYS A 26 6.77 5.97 -6.32
C LYS A 26 7.47 6.53 -7.56
N GLY A 27 8.17 7.67 -7.45
CA GLY A 27 8.97 8.27 -8.52
C GLY A 27 10.36 7.68 -8.71
N GLY A 28 10.68 6.56 -8.05
CA GLY A 28 12.00 5.91 -8.12
C GLY A 28 13.10 6.60 -7.30
N GLN A 29 12.79 7.73 -6.65
CA GLN A 29 13.74 8.44 -5.81
C GLN A 29 14.03 7.64 -4.53
N VAL A 30 15.30 7.64 -4.12
CA VAL A 30 15.75 6.95 -2.92
C VAL A 30 16.02 7.94 -1.80
N LEU A 31 15.15 7.95 -0.79
CA LEU A 31 15.33 8.73 0.43
C LEU A 31 16.16 7.93 1.43
N ARG A 32 17.14 8.60 2.07
CA ARG A 32 18.06 8.03 3.07
C ARG A 32 18.03 8.87 4.34
N GLY A 33 18.39 8.29 5.49
CA GLY A 33 18.44 9.05 6.75
C GLY A 33 17.09 9.16 7.46
N LEU A 34 16.09 8.40 7.04
CA LEU A 34 14.72 8.50 7.57
C LEU A 34 14.60 7.87 8.95
N VAL A 35 14.03 8.60 9.91
CA VAL A 35 13.70 8.05 11.24
C VAL A 35 12.36 7.32 11.14
N LYS A 36 12.38 6.07 10.69
CA LYS A 36 11.19 5.21 10.63
C LYS A 36 10.82 4.69 12.03
N ARG A 37 9.56 4.27 12.20
CA ARG A 37 9.14 3.51 13.38
C ARG A 37 10.00 2.24 13.57
N PRO A 38 10.14 1.73 14.80
CA PRO A 38 10.78 0.43 15.06
C PRO A 38 10.18 -0.67 14.17
N HIS A 39 11.03 -1.54 13.64
CA HIS A 39 10.59 -2.64 12.78
C HIS A 39 10.01 -3.77 13.65
N PRO A 40 8.72 -4.12 13.50
CA PRO A 40 8.09 -5.22 14.25
C PRO A 40 8.47 -6.59 13.68
N ASP A 41 8.08 -7.64 14.38
CA ASP A 41 8.23 -9.05 13.97
C ASP A 41 7.02 -9.62 13.21
N HIS A 42 5.95 -8.82 13.09
CA HIS A 42 4.71 -9.19 12.42
C HIS A 42 4.18 -8.05 11.54
N CYS A 43 3.31 -8.39 10.59
CA CYS A 43 2.60 -7.43 9.76
C CYS A 43 1.60 -6.63 10.62
N GLU A 44 1.66 -5.30 10.59
CA GLU A 44 0.75 -4.46 11.38
C GLU A 44 -0.72 -4.47 10.87
N ILE A 45 -0.99 -5.03 9.69
CA ILE A 45 -2.36 -5.18 9.15
C ILE A 45 -2.93 -6.58 9.42
N CYS A 46 -2.23 -7.64 8.98
CA CYS A 46 -2.78 -9.00 9.05
C CYS A 46 -2.27 -9.81 10.26
N ALA A 47 -1.46 -9.21 11.13
CA ALA A 47 -0.85 -9.80 12.33
C ALA A 47 0.04 -11.04 12.09
N ASN A 48 0.20 -11.50 10.84
CA ASN A 48 1.03 -12.64 10.52
C ASN A 48 2.53 -12.29 10.70
N SER A 49 3.27 -13.21 11.31
CA SER A 49 4.74 -13.16 11.45
C SER A 49 5.47 -14.11 10.50
N LYS A 50 4.73 -15.01 9.85
CA LYS A 50 5.27 -16.04 8.95
C LYS A 50 4.52 -16.08 7.62
N ASN A 51 5.22 -16.45 6.55
CA ASN A 51 4.63 -16.71 5.24
C ASN A 51 4.02 -18.13 5.18
N GLN A 52 3.42 -18.47 4.03
CA GLN A 52 2.79 -19.77 3.78
C GLN A 52 3.75 -20.97 3.88
N ASN A 53 5.06 -20.73 3.84
CA ASN A 53 6.10 -21.75 3.99
C ASN A 53 6.65 -21.80 5.43
N GLY A 54 6.04 -21.09 6.39
CA GLY A 54 6.49 -21.03 7.78
C GLY A 54 7.74 -20.16 8.02
N LEU A 55 8.24 -19.46 7.01
CA LEU A 55 9.42 -18.58 7.13
C LEU A 55 9.02 -17.17 7.62
N PRO A 56 9.93 -16.43 8.29
CA PRO A 56 9.67 -15.06 8.72
C PRO A 56 9.17 -14.17 7.58
N LEU A 57 8.17 -13.35 7.88
CA LEU A 57 7.56 -12.46 6.90
C LEU A 57 8.50 -11.29 6.59
N LYS A 58 8.78 -11.04 5.31
CA LYS A 58 9.48 -9.82 4.90
C LYS A 58 8.50 -8.64 4.96
N LEU A 59 8.83 -7.65 5.79
CA LEU A 59 8.05 -6.42 5.91
C LEU A 59 8.67 -5.29 5.09
N GLU A 60 7.79 -4.46 4.54
CA GLU A 60 8.12 -3.26 3.78
C GLU A 60 7.47 -2.07 4.47
N TYR A 61 8.14 -0.92 4.42
CA TYR A 61 7.63 0.30 5.04
C TYR A 61 6.68 1.00 4.08
N HIS A 62 5.39 0.94 4.36
CA HIS A 62 4.36 1.64 3.63
C HIS A 62 4.15 3.04 4.22
N HIS A 63 4.23 4.07 3.38
CA HIS A 63 4.06 5.47 3.76
C HIS A 63 2.99 6.11 2.88
N TRP A 64 2.14 6.94 3.46
CA TRP A 64 0.96 7.49 2.77
C TRP A 64 1.00 9.01 2.56
N PHE A 65 1.93 9.73 3.20
CA PHE A 65 2.13 11.17 3.00
C PHE A 65 3.45 11.47 2.27
N PRO A 66 3.43 12.10 1.08
CA PRO A 66 4.64 12.45 0.34
C PRO A 66 5.58 13.41 1.09
N GLY A 67 5.02 14.33 1.89
CA GLY A 67 5.78 15.31 2.66
C GLY A 67 6.33 14.81 3.99
N CYS A 68 5.86 13.65 4.49
CA CYS A 68 6.24 13.08 5.79
C CYS A 68 6.52 11.57 5.66
N PRO A 69 7.58 11.17 4.95
CA PRO A 69 7.92 9.76 4.67
C PRO A 69 8.26 8.91 5.91
N GLU A 70 8.47 9.54 7.06
CA GLU A 70 8.60 8.91 8.37
C GLU A 70 7.27 8.39 8.92
N VAL A 71 6.13 8.92 8.45
CA VAL A 71 4.80 8.49 8.86
C VAL A 71 4.36 7.31 8.00
N GLY A 72 4.24 6.14 8.64
CA GLY A 72 3.95 4.90 7.94
C GLY A 72 3.81 3.69 8.86
N MET A 73 3.78 2.51 8.24
CA MET A 73 3.66 1.22 8.91
C MET A 73 4.51 0.13 8.24
N TRP A 74 4.87 -0.90 9.00
CA TRP A 74 5.58 -2.07 8.52
C TRP A 74 4.58 -3.18 8.18
N ILE A 75 4.42 -3.45 6.90
CA ILE A 75 3.43 -4.41 6.40
C ILE A 75 4.04 -5.39 5.41
N CYS A 76 3.41 -6.55 5.30
CA CYS A 76 3.86 -7.56 4.34
C CYS A 76 3.55 -7.16 2.91
N PHE A 77 4.26 -7.75 1.94
CA PHE A 77 4.06 -7.46 0.52
C PHE A 77 2.60 -7.55 0.06
N LYS A 78 1.84 -8.57 0.51
CA LYS A 78 0.41 -8.72 0.16
C LYS A 78 -0.42 -7.53 0.66
N CYS A 79 -0.22 -7.15 1.92
CA CYS A 79 -0.88 -5.99 2.51
C CYS A 79 -0.41 -4.68 1.88
N HIS A 80 0.86 -4.58 1.48
CA HIS A 80 1.41 -3.43 0.78
C HIS A 80 0.70 -3.21 -0.56
N LYS A 81 0.48 -4.28 -1.33
CA LYS A 81 -0.26 -4.20 -2.59
C LYS A 81 -1.71 -3.74 -2.38
N ILE A 82 -2.37 -4.23 -1.34
CA ILE A 82 -3.75 -3.80 -1.00
C ILE A 82 -3.76 -2.33 -0.61
N ALA A 83 -2.84 -1.91 0.28
CA ALA A 83 -2.74 -0.53 0.72
C ALA A 83 -2.45 0.42 -0.46
N GLU A 84 -1.49 0.07 -1.33
CA GLU A 84 -1.22 0.80 -2.57
C GLU A 84 -2.46 0.92 -3.45
N THR A 85 -3.25 -0.15 -3.58
CA THR A 85 -4.47 -0.19 -4.41
C THR A 85 -5.58 0.71 -3.87
N VAL A 86 -5.78 0.68 -2.54
CA VAL A 86 -6.73 1.57 -1.84
C VAL A 86 -6.30 3.02 -1.96
N GLU A 87 -5.01 3.32 -1.79
CA GLU A 87 -4.47 4.68 -1.87
C GLU A 87 -4.30 5.20 -3.30
N SER A 88 -4.13 4.32 -4.30
CA SER A 88 -3.98 4.70 -5.70
C SER A 88 -5.30 4.97 -6.42
N ASP A 89 -6.42 5.08 -5.70
CA ASP A 89 -7.72 5.39 -6.31
C ASP A 89 -8.22 4.36 -7.34
N SER A 90 -7.87 3.07 -7.16
CA SER A 90 -8.51 2.01 -7.96
C SER A 90 -9.97 1.78 -7.53
N LEU A 91 -10.38 2.22 -6.34
CA LEU A 91 -11.78 2.23 -5.91
C LEU A 91 -12.57 3.24 -6.73
N THR A 92 -12.01 4.41 -7.02
CA THR A 92 -12.63 5.43 -7.87
C THR A 92 -12.67 4.96 -9.34
N LEU A 93 -11.60 4.35 -9.85
CA LEU A 93 -11.58 3.75 -11.19
C LEU A 93 -12.52 2.53 -11.31
N PHE A 94 -12.56 1.65 -10.30
CA PHE A 94 -13.45 0.48 -10.26
C PHE A 94 -14.91 0.90 -10.14
N MET A 95 -15.23 1.90 -9.32
CA MET A 95 -16.57 2.48 -9.25
C MET A 95 -16.97 3.11 -10.57
N GLN A 96 -16.08 3.83 -11.25
CA GLN A 96 -16.34 4.38 -12.59
C GLN A 96 -16.57 3.29 -13.64
N LEU A 97 -15.77 2.22 -13.63
CA LEU A 97 -15.93 1.06 -14.52
C LEU A 97 -17.24 0.30 -14.22
N TYR A 98 -17.54 0.07 -12.94
CA TYR A 98 -18.77 -0.57 -12.48
C TYR A 98 -20.02 0.23 -12.88
N THR A 99 -20.03 1.55 -12.65
CA THR A 99 -21.15 2.42 -13.04
C THR A 99 -21.35 2.43 -14.55
N LYS A 100 -20.28 2.49 -15.35
CA LYS A 100 -20.37 2.40 -16.82
C LYS A 100 -20.96 1.07 -17.28
N LEU A 101 -20.48 -0.04 -16.74
CA LEU A 101 -20.94 -1.38 -17.12
C LEU A 101 -22.41 -1.62 -16.71
N LYS A 102 -22.79 -1.17 -15.50
CA LYS A 102 -24.18 -1.24 -15.03
C LYS A 102 -25.13 -0.50 -15.96
N ALA A 103 -24.80 0.72 -16.36
CA ALA A 103 -25.63 1.52 -17.27
C ALA A 103 -25.76 0.87 -18.67
N GLN A 104 -24.70 0.23 -19.17
CA GLN A 104 -24.76 -0.51 -20.43
C GLN A 104 -25.73 -1.71 -20.34
N ILE A 105 -25.64 -2.50 -19.28
CA ILE A 105 -26.50 -3.66 -19.06
C ILE A 105 -27.97 -3.24 -18.89
N GLU A 106 -28.24 -2.16 -18.15
CA GLU A 106 -29.59 -1.62 -17.98
C GLU A 106 -30.20 -1.17 -19.31
N LYS A 107 -29.41 -0.48 -20.16
CA LYS A 107 -29.83 -0.08 -21.50
C LYS A 107 -30.12 -1.28 -22.39
N GLU A 108 -29.21 -2.25 -22.46
CA GLU A 108 -29.42 -3.47 -23.25
C GLU A 108 -30.65 -4.25 -22.79
N SER A 109 -30.88 -4.30 -21.46
CA SER A 109 -32.07 -4.93 -20.91
C SER A 109 -33.33 -4.17 -21.32
N TYR A 110 -33.35 -2.85 -21.20
CA TYR A 110 -34.48 -2.00 -21.61
C TYR A 110 -34.79 -2.15 -23.11
N ASP A 111 -33.77 -2.08 -23.97
CA ASP A 111 -33.89 -2.24 -25.42
C ASP A 111 -34.47 -3.61 -25.79
N ARG A 112 -34.05 -4.70 -25.13
CA ARG A 112 -34.64 -6.04 -25.32
C ARG A 112 -36.12 -6.09 -24.96
N HIS A 113 -36.54 -5.37 -23.91
CA HIS A 113 -37.94 -5.40 -23.45
C HIS A 113 -38.85 -4.48 -24.29
N ILE A 114 -38.32 -3.39 -24.88
CA ILE A 114 -39.04 -2.55 -25.84
C ILE A 114 -39.28 -3.31 -27.15
N VAL A 115 -38.27 -3.99 -27.69
CA VAL A 115 -38.39 -4.75 -28.95
C VAL A 115 -39.39 -5.92 -28.81
N SER A 116 -39.54 -6.50 -27.62
CA SER A 116 -40.58 -7.51 -27.35
C SER A 116 -42.00 -6.95 -27.19
N ALA A 117 -42.13 -5.66 -26.87
CA ALA A 117 -43.43 -5.00 -26.62
C ALA A 117 -43.97 -4.30 -27.87
N THR A 118 -43.10 -3.82 -28.78
CA THR A 118 -43.51 -3.21 -30.04
C THR A 118 -43.59 -4.25 -31.16
N GLY A 119 -44.31 -5.35 -30.92
CA GLY A 119 -44.70 -6.26 -32.00
C GLY A 119 -45.26 -5.42 -33.15
N ALA A 120 -44.42 -5.21 -34.17
CA ALA A 120 -44.77 -4.51 -35.37
C ALA A 120 -45.67 -5.47 -36.14
N PRO A 121 -46.97 -5.16 -36.33
CA PRO A 121 -47.79 -5.94 -37.21
C PRO A 121 -47.53 -5.45 -38.64
N SER A 122 -46.94 -6.31 -39.45
CA SER A 122 -47.16 -6.36 -40.89
C SER A 122 -47.02 -7.82 -41.33
#